data_AF-A0A7J9Q0P6-F1
#
_entry.id   AF-A0A7J9Q0P6-F1
#
_cell.length_a   1.000
_cell.length_b   1.000
_cell.length_c   1.000
_cell.angle_alpha   90.00
_cell.angle_beta   90.00
_cell.angle_gamma   90.00
#
_symmetry.space_group_name_H-M   'P 1'
#
loop_
_entity.id
_entity.type
_entity.pdbx_description
1 polymer ?
#
loop_
_entity_poly.entity_id
_entity_poly.type
_entity_poly.pdbx_seq_one_letter_code
_entity_poly.pdbx_strand_id
1 'polypeptide(L)'
;MMNTRQKCLVYFLKQSGQCSKMKLSKVFFLMSKDKSLTKFKFYGFVPYKYGPYSFELFHDLEMLEREGIIETDDTNIKFINGTVDLQEDTMNMVDFFFDETKSMDDNDMVEFTYEKYPKYTIFSEIKKKMAYSRDEIGIITIGYEGLSIDEFMMKLIDEKIQVLVDVRNNPWSMKYGFTGKSLNILCGKMGVEYIGLPEVGIPSELRKTLETKEDYDALFRHYRKFISKKEKELDMLLGLGREKKIALMCFEKDPEMCHRTVLAEELGRREKGVVIV
;
A
#
# COMPACT_ATOMS: atom_id res chain seq x y z
N MET A 1 11.07 -19.83 -4.06
CA MET A 1 12.42 -19.39 -3.64
C MET A 1 12.27 -18.10 -2.88
N MET A 2 12.78 -18.02 -1.65
CA MET A 2 12.62 -16.84 -0.81
C MET A 2 13.41 -15.64 -1.33
N ASN A 3 12.78 -14.47 -1.29
CA ASN A 3 13.45 -13.20 -1.54
C ASN A 3 14.24 -12.72 -0.29
N THR A 4 15.01 -11.64 -0.43
CA THR A 4 15.88 -11.15 0.67
C THR A 4 15.10 -10.74 1.93
N ARG A 5 13.93 -10.10 1.80
CA ARG A 5 13.13 -9.69 2.99
C ARG A 5 12.54 -10.90 3.74
N GLN A 6 12.15 -11.95 3.02
CA GLN A 6 11.68 -13.21 3.60
C GLN A 6 12.84 -13.93 4.31
N LYS A 7 14.04 -13.91 3.73
CA LYS A 7 15.24 -14.44 4.38
C LYS A 7 15.58 -13.68 5.68
N CYS A 8 15.47 -12.35 5.70
CA CYS A 8 15.65 -11.56 6.93
C CYS A 8 14.65 -11.99 8.02
N LEU A 9 13.39 -12.23 7.63
CA LEU A 9 12.33 -12.70 8.51
C LEU A 9 12.65 -14.07 9.14
N VAL A 10 13.03 -15.05 8.31
CA VAL A 10 13.41 -16.38 8.80
C VAL A 10 14.66 -16.31 9.69
N TYR A 11 15.66 -15.52 9.31
CA TYR A 11 16.89 -15.35 10.08
C TYR A 11 16.62 -14.75 11.47
N PHE A 12 15.82 -13.68 11.54
CA PHE A 12 15.39 -13.07 12.81
C PHE A 12 14.61 -14.04 13.70
N LEU A 13 13.64 -14.77 13.12
CA LEU A 13 12.82 -15.73 13.86
C LEU A 13 13.64 -16.91 14.38
N LYS A 14 14.64 -17.37 13.62
CA LYS A 14 15.58 -18.41 14.07
C LYS A 14 16.36 -17.98 15.32
N GLN A 15 16.82 -16.73 15.38
CA GLN A 15 17.51 -16.19 16.55
C GLN A 15 16.57 -16.00 17.75
N SER A 16 15.34 -15.54 17.47
CA SER A 16 14.32 -15.32 18.51
C SER A 16 13.78 -16.61 19.11
N GLY A 17 13.71 -17.69 18.33
CA GLY A 17 13.01 -18.93 18.67
C GLY A 17 11.49 -18.78 18.68
N GLN A 18 10.98 -17.87 19.51
CA GLN A 18 9.57 -17.47 19.57
C GLN A 18 9.47 -15.99 19.96
N CYS A 19 8.53 -15.26 19.34
CA CYS A 19 8.22 -13.88 19.72
C CYS A 19 6.74 -13.56 19.45
N SER A 20 6.25 -12.47 20.04
CA SER A 20 4.91 -11.97 19.71
C SER A 20 4.89 -11.36 18.30
N LYS A 21 3.74 -11.44 17.63
CA LYS A 21 3.45 -10.73 16.37
C LYS A 21 3.65 -9.22 16.54
N MET A 22 3.37 -8.71 17.73
CA MET A 22 3.50 -7.31 18.10
C MET A 22 4.96 -6.84 18.10
N LYS A 23 5.83 -7.60 18.77
CA LYS A 23 7.28 -7.35 18.82
C LYS A 23 7.87 -7.46 17.42
N LEU A 24 7.59 -8.55 16.70
CA LEU A 24 8.09 -8.75 15.33
C LEU A 24 7.72 -7.57 14.41
N SER A 25 6.45 -7.17 14.37
CA SER A 25 5.98 -6.07 13.51
C SER A 25 6.74 -4.77 13.80
N LYS A 26 7.02 -4.49 15.08
CA LYS A 26 7.75 -3.28 15.47
C LYS A 26 9.24 -3.35 15.18
N VAL A 27 9.89 -4.48 15.40
CA VAL A 27 11.30 -4.64 15.04
C VAL A 27 11.48 -4.45 13.53
N PHE A 28 10.66 -5.12 12.72
CA PHE A 28 10.72 -4.99 11.26
C PHE A 28 10.35 -3.59 10.79
N PHE A 29 9.46 -2.90 11.51
CA PHE A 29 9.20 -1.48 11.27
C PHE A 29 10.44 -0.63 11.53
N LEU A 30 11.14 -0.81 12.66
CA LEU A 30 12.37 -0.07 12.95
C LEU A 30 13.45 -0.33 11.91
N MET A 31 13.64 -1.59 11.50
CA MET A 31 14.53 -1.96 10.39
C MET A 31 14.17 -1.22 9.10
N SER A 32 12.88 -1.10 8.77
CA SER A 32 12.42 -0.39 7.57
C SER A 32 12.74 1.12 7.57
N LYS A 33 12.97 1.71 8.76
CA LYS A 33 13.31 3.13 8.90
C LYS A 33 14.80 3.41 8.74
N ASP A 34 15.65 2.39 8.86
CA ASP A 34 17.08 2.56 8.66
C ASP A 34 17.47 2.40 7.19
N LYS A 35 17.40 3.52 6.45
CA LYS A 35 17.77 3.57 5.03
C LYS A 35 19.27 3.33 4.79
N SER A 36 20.12 3.44 5.80
CA SER A 36 21.55 3.15 5.64
C SER A 36 21.82 1.65 5.50
N LEU A 37 20.87 0.81 5.92
CA LEU A 37 21.02 -0.64 5.99
C LEU A 37 20.17 -1.40 4.96
N THR A 38 19.16 -0.76 4.34
CA THR A 38 18.31 -1.42 3.32
C THR A 38 18.81 -1.17 1.89
N LYS A 39 19.70 -2.04 1.38
CA LYS A 39 20.16 -2.02 -0.04
C LYS A 39 19.14 -2.58 -1.04
N PHE A 40 17.97 -3.01 -0.56
CA PHE A 40 16.92 -3.66 -1.34
C PHE A 40 15.54 -3.20 -0.85
N LYS A 41 14.49 -3.50 -1.64
CA LYS A 41 13.12 -3.16 -1.26
C LYS A 41 12.66 -4.01 -0.06
N PHE A 42 12.57 -3.37 1.09
CA PHE A 42 12.08 -3.99 2.34
C PHE A 42 10.55 -3.86 2.47
N TYR A 43 10.01 -4.22 3.63
CA TYR A 43 8.58 -4.06 3.94
C TYR A 43 8.20 -2.58 4.10
N GLY A 44 7.05 -2.19 3.54
CA GLY A 44 6.42 -0.91 3.85
C GLY A 44 5.55 -1.02 5.09
N PHE A 45 5.18 0.11 5.70
CA PHE A 45 4.32 0.11 6.90
C PHE A 45 3.32 1.26 6.87
N VAL A 46 2.12 0.97 7.37
CA VAL A 46 1.02 1.93 7.58
C VAL A 46 0.64 2.05 9.07
N PRO A 47 0.10 3.20 9.53
CA PRO A 47 -0.59 3.26 10.82
C PRO A 47 -1.77 2.29 10.83
N TYR A 48 -1.96 1.59 11.93
CA TYR A 48 -3.09 0.70 12.15
C TYR A 48 -3.42 0.56 13.64
N LYS A 49 -4.36 -0.34 13.97
CA LYS A 49 -4.95 -0.56 15.30
C LYS A 49 -3.94 -0.59 16.46
N TYR A 50 -2.75 -1.15 16.24
CA TYR A 50 -1.74 -1.28 17.30
C TYR A 50 -0.40 -0.65 16.93
N GLY A 51 -0.41 0.32 16.00
CA GLY A 51 0.79 1.02 15.54
C GLY A 51 1.15 0.63 14.11
N PRO A 52 2.44 0.60 13.75
CA PRO A 52 2.88 0.20 12.43
C PRO A 52 2.49 -1.24 12.07
N TYR A 53 1.92 -1.39 10.89
CA TYR A 53 1.50 -2.68 10.33
C TYR A 53 1.93 -2.79 8.86
N SER A 54 2.36 -3.98 8.44
CA SER A 54 2.74 -4.29 7.06
C SER A 54 1.92 -5.47 6.55
N PHE A 55 1.07 -5.24 5.57
CA PHE A 55 0.32 -6.29 4.89
C PHE A 55 1.27 -7.29 4.21
N GLU A 56 2.38 -6.83 3.64
CA GLU A 56 3.36 -7.72 3.01
C GLU A 56 4.08 -8.60 4.02
N LEU A 57 4.45 -8.06 5.20
CA LEU A 57 5.09 -8.85 6.27
C LEU A 57 4.18 -9.99 6.73
N PHE A 58 2.91 -9.69 7.00
CA PHE A 58 1.97 -10.70 7.46
C PHE A 58 1.59 -11.68 6.34
N HIS A 59 1.57 -11.26 5.08
CA HIS A 59 1.44 -12.18 3.95
C HIS A 59 2.64 -13.13 3.83
N ASP A 60 3.86 -12.61 3.99
CA ASP A 60 5.07 -13.43 3.96
C ASP A 60 5.09 -14.42 5.15
N LEU A 61 4.59 -14.04 6.34
CA LEU A 61 4.39 -14.96 7.47
C LEU A 61 3.41 -16.09 7.14
N GLU A 62 2.24 -15.79 6.56
CA GLU A 62 1.28 -16.82 6.13
C GLU A 62 1.91 -17.82 5.14
N MET A 63 2.78 -17.34 4.24
CA MET A 63 3.50 -18.21 3.31
C MET A 63 4.50 -19.13 4.04
N LEU A 64 5.28 -18.58 4.99
CA LEU A 64 6.24 -19.36 5.77
C LEU A 64 5.57 -20.42 6.66
N GLU A 65 4.39 -20.11 7.20
CA GLU A 65 3.61 -21.07 8.00
C GLU A 65 3.13 -22.25 7.15
N ARG A 66 2.60 -21.97 5.95
CA ARG A 66 2.22 -23.03 4.99
C ARG A 66 3.40 -23.89 4.53
N GLU A 67 4.60 -23.32 4.51
CA GLU A 67 5.84 -24.05 4.19
C GLU A 67 6.40 -24.84 5.39
N GLY A 68 5.76 -24.76 6.57
CA GLY A 68 6.18 -25.48 7.78
C GLY A 68 7.44 -24.94 8.44
N ILE A 69 7.81 -23.70 8.12
CA ILE A 69 9.02 -23.01 8.62
C ILE A 69 8.73 -22.36 9.97
N ILE A 70 7.49 -21.91 10.17
CA ILE A 70 6.99 -21.30 11.39
C ILE A 70 5.63 -21.91 11.78
N GLU A 71 5.26 -21.76 13.03
CA GLU A 71 3.89 -21.94 13.53
C GLU A 71 3.41 -20.61 14.12
N THR A 72 2.14 -20.27 13.91
CA THR A 72 1.54 -19.07 14.51
C THR A 72 0.30 -19.41 15.33
N ASP A 73 0.13 -18.68 16.44
CA ASP A 73 -1.15 -18.58 17.15
C ASP A 73 -1.70 -17.16 17.01
N ASP A 74 -2.76 -16.79 17.72
CA ASP A 74 -3.37 -15.45 17.63
C ASP A 74 -2.36 -14.31 17.91
N THR A 75 -1.39 -14.55 18.78
CA THR A 75 -0.48 -13.53 19.33
C THR A 75 1.00 -13.80 19.06
N ASN A 76 1.41 -15.04 18.87
CA ASN A 76 2.81 -15.45 18.78
C ASN A 76 3.15 -16.08 17.44
N ILE A 77 4.45 -16.08 17.17
CA ILE A 77 5.11 -16.74 16.06
C ILE A 77 6.27 -17.55 16.64
N LYS A 78 6.32 -18.83 16.30
CA LYS A 78 7.38 -19.76 16.70
C LYS A 78 8.12 -20.25 15.47
N PHE A 79 9.44 -20.18 15.51
CA PHE A 79 10.30 -20.78 14.50
C PHE A 79 10.37 -22.30 14.69
N ILE A 80 10.21 -23.05 13.60
CA ILE A 80 10.21 -24.52 13.62
C ILE A 80 11.49 -25.07 12.99
N ASN A 81 11.73 -24.71 11.74
CA ASN A 81 12.90 -25.15 11.00
C ASN A 81 13.16 -24.21 9.83
N GLY A 82 14.32 -24.35 9.19
CA GLY A 82 14.71 -23.54 8.05
C GLY A 82 16.12 -22.98 8.21
N THR A 83 16.81 -22.83 7.10
CA THR A 83 18.08 -22.10 7.07
C THR A 83 18.07 -21.22 5.84
N VAL A 84 18.60 -20.02 6.00
CA VAL A 84 18.66 -19.02 4.96
C VAL A 84 20.08 -18.52 4.83
N ASP A 85 20.46 -18.25 3.60
CA ASP A 85 21.73 -17.62 3.27
C ASP A 85 21.48 -16.14 2.95
N LEU A 86 22.15 -15.27 3.69
CA LEU A 86 22.06 -13.81 3.64
C LEU A 86 23.46 -13.22 3.45
N GLN A 87 23.55 -12.09 2.75
CA GLN A 87 24.79 -11.33 2.67
C GLN A 87 25.19 -10.83 4.07
N GLU A 88 26.49 -10.76 4.34
CA GLU A 88 27.05 -10.37 5.64
C GLU A 88 26.48 -9.04 6.17
N ASP A 89 26.47 -7.99 5.34
CA ASP A 89 25.86 -6.71 5.68
C ASP A 89 24.40 -6.82 6.12
N THR A 90 23.64 -7.72 5.49
CA THR A 90 22.21 -7.93 5.81
C THR A 90 22.03 -8.70 7.10
N MET A 91 22.90 -9.69 7.38
CA MET A 91 22.91 -10.40 8.66
C MET A 91 23.22 -9.44 9.80
N ASN A 92 24.30 -8.65 9.66
CA ASN A 92 24.71 -7.67 10.66
C ASN A 92 23.60 -6.65 10.98
N MET A 93 22.83 -6.22 9.98
CA MET A 93 21.64 -5.39 10.20
C MET A 93 20.59 -6.10 11.05
N VAL A 94 20.24 -7.35 10.73
CA VAL A 94 19.24 -8.11 11.50
C VAL A 94 19.72 -8.33 12.94
N ASP A 95 21.00 -8.68 13.12
CA ASP A 95 21.63 -8.91 14.43
C ASP A 95 21.60 -7.63 15.26
N PHE A 96 21.95 -6.49 14.67
CA PHE A 96 21.89 -5.19 15.35
C PHE A 96 20.48 -4.92 15.91
N PHE A 97 19.43 -5.05 15.09
CA PHE A 97 18.06 -4.79 15.56
C PHE A 97 17.54 -5.87 16.51
N PHE A 98 18.00 -7.12 16.39
CA PHE A 98 17.71 -8.17 17.35
C PHE A 98 18.32 -7.83 18.71
N ASP A 99 19.60 -7.48 18.75
CA ASP A 99 20.32 -7.15 19.99
C ASP A 99 19.78 -5.90 20.69
N GLU A 100 19.42 -4.87 19.93
CA GLU A 100 18.82 -3.64 20.47
C GLU A 100 17.44 -3.86 21.09
N THR A 101 16.69 -4.88 20.63
CA THR A 101 15.29 -5.09 21.02
C THR A 101 15.05 -6.38 21.82
N LYS A 102 16.06 -7.23 22.02
CA LYS A 102 15.89 -8.53 22.69
C LYS A 102 15.36 -8.42 24.11
N SER A 103 15.79 -7.41 24.87
CA SER A 103 15.36 -7.18 26.26
C SER A 103 14.02 -6.45 26.40
N MET A 104 13.50 -5.86 25.32
CA MET A 104 12.25 -5.10 25.34
C MET A 104 11.04 -6.03 25.29
N ASP A 105 10.07 -5.82 26.17
CA ASP A 105 8.78 -6.50 26.08
C ASP A 105 7.82 -5.79 25.09
N ASP A 106 6.59 -6.29 24.96
CA ASP A 106 5.61 -5.71 24.03
C ASP A 106 5.23 -4.27 24.39
N ASN A 107 5.17 -3.93 25.68
CA ASN A 107 4.84 -2.59 26.17
C ASN A 107 5.99 -1.62 25.91
N ASP A 108 7.22 -2.04 26.18
CA ASP A 108 8.44 -1.27 25.88
C ASP A 108 8.49 -0.95 24.38
N MET A 109 8.23 -1.96 23.54
CA MET A 109 8.21 -1.79 22.09
C MET A 109 7.09 -0.82 21.65
N VAL A 110 5.89 -0.89 22.27
CA VAL A 110 4.80 0.10 22.05
C VAL A 110 5.24 1.51 22.39
N GLU A 111 5.70 1.76 23.62
CA GLU A 111 6.02 3.12 24.05
C GLU A 111 7.16 3.71 23.21
N PHE A 112 8.24 2.95 22.98
CA PHE A 112 9.36 3.37 22.14
C PHE A 112 8.91 3.74 20.72
N THR A 113 8.12 2.87 20.09
CA THR A 113 7.65 3.09 18.72
C THR A 113 6.72 4.29 18.63
N TYR A 114 5.83 4.45 19.63
CA TYR A 114 4.81 5.50 19.61
C TYR A 114 5.40 6.88 19.90
N GLU A 115 6.39 6.97 20.79
CA GLU A 115 7.16 8.19 21.03
C GLU A 115 7.95 8.61 19.78
N LYS A 116 8.71 7.68 19.20
CA LYS A 116 9.59 8.01 18.06
C LYS A 116 8.83 8.25 16.76
N TYR A 117 7.66 7.62 16.57
CA TYR A 117 6.90 7.66 15.32
C TYR A 117 5.40 7.92 15.54
N PRO A 118 5.01 9.10 16.05
CA PRO A 118 3.62 9.41 16.41
C PRO A 118 2.63 9.30 15.23
N LYS A 119 3.09 9.49 13.99
CA LYS A 119 2.27 9.28 12.77
C LYS A 119 1.67 7.87 12.69
N TYR A 120 2.36 6.86 13.22
CA TYR A 120 1.89 5.48 13.18
C TYR A 120 0.82 5.19 14.24
N THR A 121 0.44 6.18 15.04
CA THR A 121 -0.56 6.06 16.12
C THR A 121 -1.92 6.62 15.74
N ILE A 122 -2.09 7.21 14.55
CA ILE A 122 -3.33 7.91 14.15
C ILE A 122 -4.58 7.01 14.16
N PHE A 123 -4.41 5.71 13.94
CA PHE A 123 -5.45 4.69 14.01
C PHE A 123 -5.29 3.73 15.19
N SER A 124 -4.40 4.04 16.14
CA SER A 124 -4.16 3.17 17.28
C SER A 124 -5.38 3.13 18.20
N GLU A 125 -5.72 1.93 18.65
CA GLU A 125 -6.70 1.61 19.69
C GLU A 125 -6.06 1.69 21.10
N ILE A 126 -4.72 1.71 21.21
CA ILE A 126 -3.99 1.86 22.48
C ILE A 126 -3.87 3.33 22.87
N LYS A 127 -3.23 4.13 22.00
CA LYS A 127 -2.95 5.55 22.28
C LYS A 127 -2.71 6.29 20.97
N LYS A 128 -3.39 7.41 20.78
CA LYS A 128 -3.19 8.32 19.64
C LYS A 128 -2.32 9.51 20.09
N LYS A 129 -1.14 9.65 19.51
CA LYS A 129 -0.18 10.75 19.78
C LYS A 129 -0.14 11.79 18.65
N MET A 130 -0.93 11.58 17.59
CA MET A 130 -1.09 12.52 16.48
C MET A 130 -2.55 12.55 16.06
N ALA A 131 -3.08 13.75 15.82
CA ALA A 131 -4.42 13.93 15.27
C ALA A 131 -4.43 13.59 13.77
N TYR A 132 -5.54 13.04 13.28
CA TYR A 132 -5.74 12.74 11.87
C TYR A 132 -7.22 12.85 11.52
N SER A 133 -7.53 13.61 10.48
CA SER A 133 -8.86 13.76 9.91
C SER A 133 -8.80 13.59 8.39
N ARG A 134 -9.95 13.20 7.80
CA ARG A 134 -10.17 13.21 6.36
C ARG A 134 -11.36 14.12 6.07
N ASP A 135 -11.07 15.41 6.09
CA ASP A 135 -12.01 16.52 5.95
C ASP A 135 -11.84 17.29 4.63
N GLU A 136 -10.87 16.86 3.81
CA GLU A 136 -10.62 17.46 2.50
C GLU A 136 -11.64 16.94 1.47
N ILE A 137 -11.91 17.76 0.47
CA ILE A 137 -12.74 17.42 -0.69
C ILE A 137 -11.93 17.58 -1.97
N GLY A 138 -12.38 17.00 -3.07
CA GLY A 138 -11.75 17.13 -4.39
C GLY A 138 -11.37 15.79 -5.01
N ILE A 139 -10.77 15.85 -6.20
CA ILE A 139 -10.47 14.69 -7.04
C ILE A 139 -9.01 14.73 -7.42
N ILE A 140 -8.22 13.77 -6.95
CA ILE A 140 -6.83 13.61 -7.35
C ILE A 140 -6.65 12.37 -8.21
N THR A 141 -5.49 12.23 -8.85
CA THR A 141 -5.11 10.97 -9.53
C THR A 141 -4.01 10.24 -8.76
N ILE A 142 -4.02 8.90 -8.82
CA ILE A 142 -2.98 8.10 -8.18
C ILE A 142 -2.59 6.87 -9.01
N GLY A 143 -1.29 6.60 -9.07
CA GLY A 143 -0.71 5.41 -9.69
C GLY A 143 -0.03 4.52 -8.66
N TYR A 144 -0.07 3.20 -8.88
CA TYR A 144 0.55 2.24 -7.97
C TYR A 144 1.75 1.47 -8.56
N GLU A 145 2.11 1.73 -9.81
CA GLU A 145 3.34 1.21 -10.39
C GLU A 145 4.55 1.59 -9.53
N GLY A 146 5.44 0.62 -9.30
CA GLY A 146 6.57 0.76 -8.38
C GLY A 146 6.23 0.66 -6.88
N LEU A 147 5.00 0.95 -6.45
CA LEU A 147 4.59 0.95 -5.03
C LEU A 147 4.09 -0.41 -4.52
N SER A 148 4.62 -0.91 -3.41
CA SER A 148 3.99 -2.05 -2.74
C SER A 148 2.64 -1.67 -2.15
N ILE A 149 1.85 -2.66 -1.72
CA ILE A 149 0.53 -2.38 -1.17
C ILE A 149 0.62 -1.52 0.11
N ASP A 150 1.63 -1.74 0.93
CA ASP A 150 1.87 -0.94 2.13
C ASP A 150 2.23 0.51 1.78
N GLU A 151 3.11 0.72 0.81
CA GLU A 151 3.49 2.05 0.32
C GLU A 151 2.30 2.78 -0.30
N PHE A 152 1.46 2.06 -1.05
CA PHE A 152 0.27 2.61 -1.67
C PHE A 152 -0.78 3.02 -0.63
N MET A 153 -1.06 2.15 0.35
CA MET A 153 -2.00 2.46 1.45
C MET A 153 -1.48 3.63 2.29
N MET A 154 -0.17 3.69 2.53
CA MET A 154 0.46 4.84 3.20
C MET A 154 0.24 6.13 2.40
N LYS A 155 0.38 6.09 1.07
CA LYS A 155 0.10 7.25 0.22
C LYS A 155 -1.36 7.70 0.32
N LEU A 156 -2.33 6.77 0.32
CA LEU A 156 -3.75 7.13 0.51
C LEU A 156 -4.00 7.82 1.85
N ILE A 157 -3.32 7.37 2.91
CA ILE A 157 -3.42 7.96 4.25
C ILE A 157 -2.82 9.37 4.26
N ASP A 158 -1.64 9.54 3.66
CA ASP A 158 -0.92 10.82 3.61
C ASP A 158 -1.67 11.86 2.79
N GLU A 159 -2.29 11.45 1.69
CA GLU A 159 -3.16 12.27 0.86
C GLU A 159 -4.57 12.43 1.45
N LYS A 160 -4.86 11.83 2.62
CA LYS A 160 -6.16 11.85 3.31
C LYS A 160 -7.35 11.41 2.44
N ILE A 161 -7.13 10.43 1.58
CA ILE A 161 -8.15 9.92 0.68
C ILE A 161 -9.26 9.22 1.46
N GLN A 162 -10.51 9.60 1.15
CA GLN A 162 -11.71 8.98 1.71
C GLN A 162 -12.26 7.90 0.79
N VAL A 163 -12.15 8.09 -0.53
CA VAL A 163 -12.64 7.14 -1.54
C VAL A 163 -11.56 6.87 -2.59
N LEU A 164 -11.22 5.61 -2.76
CA LEU A 164 -10.41 5.15 -3.88
C LEU A 164 -11.34 4.69 -5.00
N VAL A 165 -11.28 5.35 -6.15
CA VAL A 165 -12.01 4.96 -7.34
C VAL A 165 -11.06 4.25 -8.30
N ASP A 166 -11.23 2.94 -8.47
CA ASP A 166 -10.47 2.12 -9.40
C ASP A 166 -11.04 2.26 -10.81
N VAL A 167 -10.36 3.03 -11.65
CA VAL A 167 -10.82 3.34 -13.02
C VAL A 167 -10.32 2.32 -14.04
N ARG A 168 -9.70 1.22 -13.61
CA ARG A 168 -9.24 0.15 -14.50
C ARG A 168 -10.45 -0.59 -15.06
N ASN A 169 -10.46 -0.83 -16.37
CA ASN A 169 -11.51 -1.64 -17.00
C ASN A 169 -11.50 -3.10 -16.49
N ASN A 170 -10.31 -3.64 -16.19
CA ASN A 170 -10.14 -4.93 -15.53
C ASN A 170 -9.28 -4.73 -14.27
N PRO A 171 -9.88 -4.79 -13.06
CA PRO A 171 -9.18 -4.54 -11.80
C PRO A 171 -8.38 -5.77 -11.34
N TRP A 172 -7.53 -6.28 -12.24
CA TRP A 172 -6.64 -7.42 -12.00
C TRP A 172 -5.19 -6.98 -12.03
N SER A 173 -4.37 -7.55 -11.16
CA SER A 173 -2.92 -7.32 -11.12
C SER A 173 -2.20 -8.54 -10.56
N MET A 174 -1.03 -8.85 -11.10
CA MET A 174 -0.11 -9.84 -10.52
C MET A 174 0.55 -9.33 -9.24
N LYS A 175 0.51 -8.02 -8.98
CA LYS A 175 1.09 -7.43 -7.78
C LYS A 175 0.18 -7.71 -6.59
N TYR A 176 0.74 -8.31 -5.55
CA TYR A 176 0.02 -8.61 -4.31
C TYR A 176 -0.73 -7.37 -3.80
N GLY A 177 -2.00 -7.55 -3.43
CA GLY A 177 -2.85 -6.50 -2.89
C GLY A 177 -3.59 -5.63 -3.91
N PHE A 178 -3.29 -5.72 -5.21
CA PHE A 178 -3.85 -4.82 -6.25
C PHE A 178 -4.96 -5.43 -7.13
N THR A 179 -5.57 -6.54 -6.71
CA THR A 179 -6.85 -6.98 -7.29
C THR A 179 -8.00 -6.14 -6.72
N GLY A 180 -9.10 -5.97 -7.45
CA GLY A 180 -10.24 -5.19 -6.94
C GLY A 180 -10.80 -5.73 -5.62
N LYS A 181 -10.84 -7.06 -5.45
CA LYS A 181 -11.24 -7.70 -4.18
C LYS A 181 -10.27 -7.38 -3.05
N SER A 182 -8.95 -7.49 -3.30
CA SER A 182 -7.93 -7.17 -2.31
C SER A 182 -7.97 -5.70 -1.92
N LEU A 183 -8.06 -4.79 -2.90
CA LEU A 183 -8.15 -3.35 -2.66
C LEU A 183 -9.36 -3.00 -1.82
N ASN A 184 -10.54 -3.54 -2.13
CA ASN A 184 -11.74 -3.31 -1.31
C ASN A 184 -11.52 -3.66 0.16
N ILE A 185 -10.99 -4.86 0.44
CA ILE A 185 -10.73 -5.32 1.81
C ILE A 185 -9.70 -4.43 2.51
N LEU A 186 -8.59 -4.11 1.83
CA LEU A 186 -7.48 -3.37 2.43
C LEU A 186 -7.79 -1.89 2.63
N CYS A 187 -8.48 -1.26 1.67
CA CYS A 187 -9.02 0.08 1.81
C CYS A 187 -10.00 0.14 2.99
N GLY A 188 -10.91 -0.83 3.11
CA GLY A 188 -11.84 -0.92 4.23
C GLY A 188 -11.15 -1.00 5.59
N LYS A 189 -10.07 -1.79 5.71
CA LYS A 189 -9.23 -1.82 6.93
C LYS A 189 -8.66 -0.43 7.29
N MET A 190 -8.38 0.40 6.29
CA MET A 190 -7.83 1.75 6.47
C MET A 190 -8.91 2.85 6.51
N GLY A 191 -10.20 2.48 6.57
CA GLY A 191 -11.32 3.42 6.54
C GLY A 191 -11.45 4.19 5.22
N VAL A 192 -10.91 3.65 4.13
CA VAL A 192 -11.03 4.19 2.77
C VAL A 192 -12.10 3.38 2.04
N GLU A 193 -13.08 4.06 1.46
CA GLU A 193 -14.10 3.43 0.62
C GLU A 193 -13.50 3.04 -0.73
N TYR A 194 -13.87 1.88 -1.28
CA TYR A 194 -13.40 1.43 -2.58
C TYR A 194 -14.57 1.34 -3.56
N ILE A 195 -14.42 1.99 -4.72
CA ILE A 195 -15.40 1.95 -5.81
C ILE A 195 -14.68 1.45 -7.07
N GLY A 196 -15.13 0.34 -7.63
CA GLY A 196 -14.72 -0.07 -8.97
C GLY A 196 -15.57 0.63 -10.03
N LEU A 197 -14.94 1.27 -11.01
CA LEU A 197 -15.61 1.96 -12.11
C LEU A 197 -15.05 1.52 -13.48
N PRO A 198 -15.21 0.25 -13.86
CA PRO A 198 -14.66 -0.28 -15.11
C PRO A 198 -15.26 0.39 -16.37
N GLU A 199 -16.42 1.05 -16.24
CA GLU A 199 -17.15 1.74 -17.30
C GLU A 199 -16.39 2.94 -17.88
N VAL A 200 -15.47 3.53 -17.09
CA VAL A 200 -14.58 4.61 -17.54
C VAL A 200 -13.19 4.12 -17.92
N GLY A 201 -12.89 2.83 -17.80
CA GLY A 201 -11.58 2.28 -18.12
C GLY A 201 -11.37 2.01 -19.60
N ILE A 202 -10.10 1.86 -20.01
CA ILE A 202 -9.75 1.41 -21.37
C ILE A 202 -9.72 -0.13 -21.42
N PRO A 203 -10.51 -0.78 -22.30
CA PRO A 203 -10.44 -2.22 -22.53
C PRO A 203 -9.03 -2.71 -22.83
N SER A 204 -8.67 -3.90 -22.35
CA SER A 204 -7.32 -4.48 -22.55
C SER A 204 -6.95 -4.59 -24.02
N GLU A 205 -7.92 -4.91 -24.89
CA GLU A 205 -7.68 -5.12 -26.32
C GLU A 205 -7.16 -3.86 -27.03
N LEU A 206 -7.56 -2.67 -26.58
CA LEU A 206 -7.10 -1.40 -27.15
C LEU A 206 -5.70 -1.00 -26.67
N ARG A 207 -5.12 -1.75 -25.72
CA ARG A 207 -3.79 -1.48 -25.14
C ARG A 207 -2.71 -2.44 -25.62
N LYS A 208 -3.07 -3.56 -26.27
CA LYS A 208 -2.13 -4.61 -26.66
C LYS A 208 -1.16 -4.22 -27.78
N THR A 209 -1.49 -3.19 -28.56
CA THR A 209 -0.76 -2.81 -29.78
C THR A 209 -0.13 -1.41 -29.69
N LEU A 210 0.10 -0.89 -28.48
CA LEU A 210 0.68 0.44 -28.29
C LEU A 210 2.21 0.32 -28.21
N GLU A 211 2.93 0.77 -29.24
CA GLU A 211 4.39 0.70 -29.29
C GLU A 211 5.02 2.10 -29.37
N THR A 212 4.34 3.03 -30.03
CA THR A 212 4.82 4.38 -30.32
C THR A 212 4.03 5.45 -29.59
N LYS A 213 4.59 6.66 -29.44
CA LYS A 213 3.88 7.80 -28.84
C LYS A 213 2.61 8.13 -29.63
N GLU A 214 2.67 7.99 -30.95
CA GLU A 214 1.57 8.22 -31.87
C GLU A 214 0.38 7.28 -31.60
N ASP A 215 0.66 6.03 -31.19
CA ASP A 215 -0.37 5.06 -30.80
C ASP A 215 -1.08 5.49 -29.51
N TYR A 216 -0.32 5.94 -28.51
CA TYR A 216 -0.88 6.48 -27.26
C TYR A 216 -1.73 7.73 -27.53
N ASP A 217 -1.23 8.66 -28.36
CA ASP A 217 -1.97 9.86 -28.74
C ASP A 217 -3.28 9.53 -29.47
N ALA A 218 -3.26 8.53 -30.37
CA ALA A 218 -4.46 8.05 -31.05
C ALA A 218 -5.46 7.42 -30.07
N LEU A 219 -4.99 6.58 -29.16
CA LEU A 219 -5.80 5.98 -28.10
C LEU A 219 -6.44 7.06 -27.22
N PHE A 220 -5.68 8.06 -26.77
CA PHE A 220 -6.20 9.13 -25.93
C PHE A 220 -7.18 10.06 -26.64
N ARG A 221 -7.01 10.29 -27.96
CA ARG A 221 -8.04 10.97 -28.76
C ARG A 221 -9.35 10.18 -28.82
N HIS A 222 -9.27 8.86 -29.01
CA HIS A 222 -10.44 7.99 -29.00
C HIS A 222 -11.09 7.95 -27.61
N TYR A 223 -10.28 7.77 -26.56
CA TYR A 223 -10.72 7.72 -25.18
C TYR A 223 -11.41 9.02 -24.76
N ARG A 224 -10.90 10.19 -25.16
CA ARG A 224 -11.55 11.49 -24.88
C ARG A 224 -12.98 11.57 -25.45
N LYS A 225 -13.22 11.05 -26.66
CA LYS A 225 -14.57 10.98 -27.26
C LYS A 225 -15.47 9.94 -26.59
N PHE A 226 -14.88 8.88 -26.05
CA PHE A 226 -15.60 7.85 -25.30
C PHE A 226 -16.03 8.38 -23.94
N ILE A 227 -15.11 8.97 -23.17
CA ILE A 227 -15.37 9.43 -21.82
C ILE A 227 -16.32 10.62 -21.79
N SER A 228 -16.28 11.50 -22.79
CA SER A 228 -17.21 12.63 -22.90
C SER A 228 -18.68 12.21 -23.06
N LYS A 229 -18.96 10.92 -23.32
CA LYS A 229 -20.32 10.36 -23.41
C LYS A 229 -20.77 9.65 -22.13
N LYS A 230 -19.89 9.56 -21.12
CA LYS A 230 -20.13 8.89 -19.83
C LYS A 230 -20.68 9.85 -18.79
N GLU A 231 -21.76 10.55 -19.16
CA GLU A 231 -22.38 11.61 -18.34
C GLU A 231 -22.66 11.13 -16.91
N LYS A 232 -23.30 9.96 -16.77
CA LYS A 232 -23.64 9.38 -15.48
C LYS A 232 -22.42 9.15 -14.59
N GLU A 233 -21.37 8.56 -15.14
CA GLU A 233 -20.14 8.26 -14.40
C GLU A 233 -19.39 9.54 -14.03
N LEU A 234 -19.33 10.52 -14.93
CA LEU A 234 -18.71 11.82 -14.68
C LEU A 234 -19.45 12.59 -13.58
N ASP A 235 -20.78 12.65 -13.64
CA ASP A 235 -21.61 13.30 -12.61
C ASP A 235 -21.46 12.64 -11.25
N MET A 236 -21.36 11.30 -11.21
CA MET A 236 -21.09 10.54 -9.99
C MET A 236 -19.73 10.93 -9.39
N LEU A 237 -18.67 11.00 -10.19
CA LEU A 237 -17.33 11.37 -9.71
C LEU A 237 -17.28 12.81 -9.19
N LEU A 238 -17.93 13.75 -9.90
CA LEU A 238 -18.05 15.14 -9.44
C LEU A 238 -18.85 15.24 -8.14
N GLY A 239 -19.97 14.49 -8.04
CA GLY A 239 -20.76 14.39 -6.81
C GLY A 239 -19.94 13.91 -5.62
N LEU A 240 -19.19 12.82 -5.80
CA LEU A 240 -18.29 12.29 -4.77
C LEU A 240 -17.21 13.31 -4.40
N GLY A 241 -16.60 13.96 -5.40
CA GLY A 241 -15.55 14.97 -5.19
C GLY A 241 -16.00 16.21 -4.44
N ARG A 242 -17.30 16.55 -4.47
CA ARG A 242 -17.89 17.65 -3.67
C ARG A 242 -18.06 17.31 -2.20
N GLU A 243 -18.18 16.04 -1.86
CA GLU A 243 -18.44 15.57 -0.50
C GLU A 243 -17.18 14.99 0.17
N LYS A 244 -16.27 14.42 -0.61
CA LYS A 244 -15.12 13.65 -0.14
C LYS A 244 -13.90 13.88 -1.04
N LYS A 245 -12.70 13.79 -0.46
CA LYS A 245 -11.47 13.68 -1.26
C LYS A 245 -11.36 12.28 -1.85
N ILE A 246 -11.42 12.19 -3.17
CA ILE A 246 -11.35 10.94 -3.91
C ILE A 246 -10.05 10.83 -4.71
N ALA A 247 -9.56 9.61 -4.90
CA ALA A 247 -8.42 9.34 -5.77
C ALA A 247 -8.84 8.43 -6.93
N LEU A 248 -8.66 8.92 -8.16
CA LEU A 248 -8.82 8.14 -9.39
C LEU A 248 -7.57 7.29 -9.60
N MET A 249 -7.72 5.98 -9.50
CA MET A 249 -6.63 5.02 -9.42
C MET A 249 -6.49 4.21 -10.71
N CYS A 250 -5.26 4.17 -11.22
CA CYS A 250 -4.87 3.26 -12.30
C CYS A 250 -3.44 2.72 -12.05
N PHE A 251 -2.91 1.93 -12.97
CA PHE A 251 -1.61 1.28 -12.81
C PHE A 251 -0.44 2.26 -12.92
N GLU A 252 -0.36 2.99 -14.03
CA GLU A 252 0.84 3.69 -14.50
C GLU A 252 1.32 4.72 -13.47
N LYS A 253 2.64 4.79 -13.24
CA LYS A 253 3.21 5.80 -12.36
C LYS A 253 3.12 7.19 -13.00
N ASP A 254 3.50 7.27 -14.27
CA ASP A 254 3.47 8.49 -15.06
C ASP A 254 2.02 8.84 -15.46
N PRO A 255 1.47 9.99 -15.02
CA PRO A 255 0.16 10.44 -15.44
C PRO A 255 0.07 10.71 -16.94
N GLU A 256 1.12 11.16 -17.61
CA GLU A 256 1.06 11.52 -19.04
C GLU A 256 0.77 10.30 -19.94
N MET A 257 1.18 9.13 -19.48
CA MET A 257 0.97 7.85 -20.17
C MET A 257 -0.28 7.11 -19.70
N CYS A 258 -1.14 7.76 -18.90
CA CYS A 258 -2.29 7.14 -18.28
C CYS A 258 -3.62 7.79 -18.70
N HIS A 259 -4.62 6.96 -19.01
CA HIS A 259 -5.96 7.42 -19.33
C HIS A 259 -6.64 8.19 -18.18
N ARG A 260 -6.21 7.98 -16.92
CA ARG A 260 -6.74 8.71 -15.76
C ARG A 260 -6.55 10.23 -15.89
N THR A 261 -5.51 10.67 -16.61
CA THR A 261 -5.26 12.09 -16.87
C THR A 261 -6.32 12.66 -17.81
N VAL A 262 -6.65 11.94 -18.89
CA VAL A 262 -7.72 12.34 -19.80
C VAL A 262 -9.08 12.38 -19.09
N LEU A 263 -9.33 11.44 -18.16
CA LEU A 263 -10.52 11.46 -17.32
C LEU A 263 -10.55 12.67 -16.38
N ALA A 264 -9.44 12.96 -15.70
CA ALA A 264 -9.31 14.12 -14.83
C ALA A 264 -9.51 15.44 -15.60
N GLU A 265 -8.89 15.58 -16.78
CA GLU A 265 -9.08 16.73 -17.66
C GLU A 265 -10.55 16.96 -18.03
N GLU A 266 -11.29 15.89 -18.36
CA GLU A 266 -12.70 15.98 -18.71
C GLU A 266 -13.56 16.42 -17.51
N LEU A 267 -13.25 15.94 -16.31
CA LEU A 267 -13.90 16.39 -15.07
C LEU A 267 -13.62 17.89 -14.81
N GLY A 268 -12.37 18.32 -14.96
CA GLY A 268 -11.96 19.72 -14.75
C GLY A 268 -12.56 20.71 -15.75
N ARG A 269 -12.92 20.25 -16.96
CA ARG A 269 -13.66 21.07 -17.93
C ARG A 269 -15.10 21.33 -17.51
N ARG A 270 -15.72 20.37 -16.83
CA ARG A 270 -17.15 20.40 -16.45
C ARG A 270 -17.39 21.23 -15.19
N GLU A 271 -16.47 21.19 -14.24
CA GLU A 271 -16.62 21.88 -12.97
C GLU A 271 -15.34 22.64 -12.58
N LYS A 272 -15.42 23.98 -12.65
CA LYS A 272 -14.38 24.86 -12.14
C LYS A 272 -14.31 24.72 -10.62
N GLY A 273 -13.14 24.36 -10.09
CA GLY A 273 -12.92 24.19 -8.65
C GLY A 273 -12.66 22.74 -8.22
N VAL A 274 -12.78 21.76 -9.13
CA VAL A 274 -12.19 20.44 -8.91
C VAL A 274 -10.67 20.61 -8.85
N VAL A 275 -10.10 20.43 -7.67
CA VAL A 275 -8.64 20.47 -7.47
C VAL A 275 -8.07 19.16 -7.99
N ILE A 276 -7.71 19.14 -9.27
CA ILE A 276 -6.88 18.09 -9.87
C ILE A 276 -5.45 18.34 -9.38
N VAL A 277 -5.05 17.60 -8.34
CA VAL A 277 -3.67 17.60 -7.81
C VAL A 277 -2.82 16.58 -8.56
#